data_AF-A0A9P7GJV5-F1
#
_entry.id   AF-A0A9P7GJV5-F1
#
_cell.length_a   1.000
_cell.length_b   1.000
_cell.length_c   1.000
_cell.angle_alpha   90.00
_cell.angle_beta   90.00
_cell.angle_gamma   90.00
#
_symmetry.space_group_name_H-M   'P 1'
#
loop_
_entity.id
_entity.type
_entity.pdbx_description
1 polymer ?
#
loop_
_entity_poly.entity_id
_entity_poly.type
_entity_poly.pdbx_seq_one_letter_code
_entity_poly.pdbx_strand_id
1 'polypeptide(L)'
;MLHIFAYEDILSNVGFTYYGDRLKKLRKVLQKALHSGMLLESWSDLMDDESRRLCSALLSAPEHFRDAVETCVRDLFALFLLIVIPRNTRDLIVLFTYGHRPDTEYIKLTEVVTRQTGEALQPGRWLVNFIPALMWIPAWFPGAGFQAWALQAKNNFLKMSRTPFCALKEKLNEGEGGLSFVQRSLDDLPAEHNTEDEDIIMFAAGSLFSGK
;
A
#
# COMPACT_ATOMS: atom_id res chain seq x y z
N MET A 1 -8.26 -18.06 -5.43
CA MET A 1 -8.28 -17.80 -3.97
C MET A 1 -7.06 -18.49 -3.37
N LEU A 2 -6.26 -17.81 -2.55
CA LEU A 2 -5.03 -18.37 -2.00
C LEU A 2 -5.32 -19.08 -0.67
N HIS A 3 -5.43 -20.39 -0.68
CA HIS A 3 -5.63 -21.23 0.51
C HIS A 3 -4.49 -21.14 1.53
N ILE A 4 -3.32 -20.62 1.13
CA ILE A 4 -2.20 -20.34 2.03
C ILE A 4 -2.55 -19.40 3.21
N PHE A 5 -3.59 -18.57 3.07
CA PHE A 5 -4.04 -17.62 4.10
C PHE A 5 -5.41 -17.97 4.70
N ALA A 6 -5.95 -19.16 4.42
CA ALA A 6 -7.33 -19.52 4.79
C ALA A 6 -7.51 -19.98 6.25
N TYR A 7 -6.42 -20.18 7.01
CA TYR A 7 -6.49 -20.86 8.31
C TYR A 7 -6.94 -19.98 9.49
N GLU A 8 -6.87 -18.67 9.33
CA GLU A 8 -7.36 -17.64 10.25
C GLU A 8 -7.66 -16.42 9.35
N ASP A 9 -8.37 -15.39 9.79
CA ASP A 9 -8.54 -14.11 9.08
C ASP A 9 -7.20 -13.36 8.87
N ILE A 10 -6.26 -13.98 8.15
CA ILE A 10 -4.81 -13.73 8.23
C ILE A 10 -4.41 -12.48 7.44
N LEU A 11 -5.20 -12.07 6.45
CA LEU A 11 -5.00 -10.83 5.70
C LEU A 11 -6.36 -10.19 5.41
N SER A 12 -6.81 -9.30 6.29
CA SER A 12 -8.01 -8.46 6.12
C SER A 12 -7.83 -7.34 5.08
N ASN A 13 -6.94 -7.51 4.10
CA ASN A 13 -6.74 -6.57 2.99
C ASN A 13 -7.79 -6.82 1.90
N VAL A 14 -8.17 -5.78 1.16
CA VAL A 14 -9.11 -5.81 0.01
C VAL A 14 -8.78 -6.94 -1.00
N GLY A 15 -7.50 -7.27 -1.18
CA GLY A 15 -7.05 -8.31 -2.12
C GLY A 15 -7.17 -9.75 -1.63
N PHE A 16 -7.26 -9.98 -0.32
CA PHE A 16 -7.19 -11.32 0.29
C PHE A 16 -8.39 -11.66 1.19
N THR A 17 -9.27 -10.69 1.47
CA THR A 17 -10.49 -10.89 2.27
C THR A 17 -11.54 -11.68 1.49
N TYR A 18 -12.27 -12.57 2.17
CA TYR A 18 -13.41 -13.29 1.57
C TYR A 18 -14.51 -12.31 1.13
N TYR A 19 -15.28 -12.69 0.11
CA TYR A 19 -16.40 -11.86 -0.33
C TYR A 19 -17.47 -11.81 0.76
N GLY A 20 -17.78 -10.60 1.24
CA GLY A 20 -18.71 -10.36 2.34
C GLY A 20 -18.85 -8.87 2.65
N ASP A 21 -19.57 -8.54 3.71
CA ASP A 21 -19.85 -7.14 4.07
C ASP A 21 -18.59 -6.36 4.46
N ARG A 22 -17.60 -7.04 5.06
CA ARG A 22 -16.26 -6.48 5.33
C ARG A 22 -15.57 -6.00 4.06
N LEU A 23 -15.56 -6.83 3.00
CA LEU A 23 -14.97 -6.46 1.71
C LEU A 23 -15.70 -5.30 1.04
N LYS A 24 -17.04 -5.24 1.16
CA LYS A 24 -17.83 -4.10 0.64
C LYS A 24 -17.47 -2.81 1.37
N LYS A 25 -17.35 -2.85 2.70
CA LYS A 25 -16.92 -1.69 3.51
C LYS A 25 -15.51 -1.24 3.13
N LEU A 26 -14.54 -2.16 3.09
CA LEU A 26 -13.15 -1.90 2.66
C LEU A 26 -13.09 -1.23 1.29
N ARG A 27 -13.79 -1.79 0.30
CA ARG A 27 -13.85 -1.22 -1.06
C ARG A 27 -14.51 0.16 -1.07
N LYS A 28 -15.58 0.37 -0.31
CA LYS A 28 -16.24 1.68 -0.22
C LYS A 28 -15.30 2.75 0.32
N VAL A 29 -14.58 2.46 1.41
CA VAL A 29 -13.57 3.37 2.00
C VAL A 29 -12.46 3.66 0.99
N LEU A 30 -11.88 2.61 0.39
CA LEU A 30 -10.80 2.74 -0.58
C LEU A 30 -11.24 3.50 -1.85
N GLN A 31 -12.42 3.19 -2.40
CA GLN A 31 -12.96 3.86 -3.58
C GLN A 31 -13.30 5.32 -3.31
N LYS A 32 -13.78 5.66 -2.10
CA LYS A 32 -14.01 7.04 -1.68
C LYS A 32 -12.69 7.82 -1.64
N ALA A 33 -11.62 7.19 -1.15
CA ALA A 33 -10.27 7.78 -1.13
C ALA A 33 -9.71 8.04 -2.53
N LEU A 34 -9.92 7.09 -3.45
CA LEU A 34 -9.38 7.11 -4.80
C LEU A 34 -10.30 7.80 -5.82
N HIS A 35 -11.43 8.37 -5.38
CA HIS A 35 -12.35 9.02 -6.30
C HIS A 35 -11.76 10.32 -6.86
N SER A 36 -12.03 10.60 -8.13
CA SER A 36 -11.42 11.68 -8.92
C SER A 36 -11.49 13.07 -8.27
N GLY A 37 -12.55 13.36 -7.51
CA GLY A 37 -12.69 14.64 -6.79
C GLY A 37 -11.68 14.83 -5.65
N MET A 38 -11.21 13.76 -5.01
CA MET A 38 -10.19 13.83 -3.95
C MET A 38 -8.76 13.84 -4.51
N LEU A 39 -8.56 13.13 -5.64
CA LEU A 39 -7.29 13.12 -6.36
C LEU A 39 -6.95 14.53 -6.88
N LEU A 40 -7.93 15.28 -7.40
CA LEU A 40 -7.67 16.60 -7.97
C LEU A 40 -7.15 17.65 -6.98
N GLU A 41 -7.63 17.68 -5.73
CA GLU A 41 -7.14 18.66 -4.72
C GLU A 41 -5.83 18.24 -4.07
N SER A 42 -5.63 16.95 -3.80
CA SER A 42 -4.44 16.46 -3.09
C SER A 42 -3.28 16.10 -4.01
N TRP A 43 -3.56 15.64 -5.22
CA TRP A 43 -2.53 15.33 -6.21
C TRP A 43 -2.17 16.54 -7.07
N SER A 44 -2.98 17.59 -7.20
CA SER A 44 -2.59 18.79 -7.97
C SER A 44 -1.31 19.39 -7.42
N ASP A 45 -1.27 19.64 -6.12
CA ASP A 45 -0.14 20.32 -5.47
C ASP A 45 1.11 19.44 -5.48
N LEU A 46 0.90 18.13 -5.31
CA LEU A 46 1.94 17.11 -5.35
C LEU A 46 2.55 16.96 -6.75
N MET A 47 1.70 16.91 -7.78
CA MET A 47 2.09 16.78 -9.17
C MET A 47 2.70 18.08 -9.69
N ASP A 48 2.24 19.24 -9.20
CA ASP A 48 2.80 20.54 -9.54
C ASP A 48 4.22 20.70 -9.00
N ASP A 49 4.50 20.27 -7.76
CA ASP A 49 5.84 20.34 -7.19
C ASP A 49 6.83 19.44 -7.96
N GLU A 50 6.41 18.21 -8.28
CA GLU A 50 7.22 17.29 -9.07
C GLU A 50 7.40 17.77 -10.52
N SER A 51 6.36 18.37 -11.11
CA SER A 51 6.41 18.99 -12.45
C SER A 51 7.40 20.15 -12.49
N ARG A 52 7.42 21.00 -11.46
CA ARG A 52 8.39 22.11 -11.35
C ARG A 52 9.82 21.60 -11.27
N ARG A 53 10.05 20.55 -10.47
CA ARG A 53 11.36 19.92 -10.31
C ARG A 53 11.85 19.32 -11.64
N LEU A 54 10.95 18.68 -12.38
CA LEU A 54 11.20 18.15 -13.72
C LEU A 54 11.53 19.26 -14.73
N CYS A 55 10.73 20.32 -14.77
CA CYS A 55 10.96 21.48 -15.64
C CYS A 55 12.30 22.14 -15.36
N SER A 56 12.70 22.25 -14.08
CA SER A 56 14.01 22.77 -13.70
C SER A 56 15.16 21.89 -14.19
N ALA A 57 15.01 20.56 -14.17
CA ALA A 57 16.03 19.63 -14.67
C ALA A 57 16.15 19.66 -16.21
N LEU A 58 15.02 19.85 -16.90
CA LEU A 58 14.98 20.02 -18.36
C LEU A 58 15.65 21.31 -18.83
N LEU A 59 15.49 22.40 -18.08
CA LEU A 59 16.08 23.70 -18.42
C LEU A 59 17.61 23.74 -18.29
N SER A 60 18.21 22.82 -17.53
CA SER A 60 19.66 22.74 -17.36
C SER A 60 20.46 22.16 -18.54
N ALA A 61 19.82 21.56 -19.57
CA ALA A 61 20.52 20.97 -20.72
C ALA A 61 19.76 21.15 -22.07
N PRO A 62 19.76 22.36 -22.66
CA PRO A 62 18.90 22.71 -23.80
C PRO A 62 19.38 22.22 -25.19
N GLU A 63 20.61 21.73 -25.35
CA GLU A 63 21.28 21.63 -26.66
C GLU A 63 20.99 20.34 -27.46
N HIS A 64 20.18 19.43 -26.94
CA HIS A 64 19.80 18.19 -27.64
C HIS A 64 18.29 18.04 -27.86
N PHE A 65 17.53 19.14 -27.78
CA PHE A 65 16.07 19.21 -27.69
C PHE A 65 15.23 18.29 -28.62
N ARG A 66 15.68 17.79 -29.77
CA ARG A 66 14.88 16.84 -30.60
C ARG A 66 15.22 15.37 -30.35
N ASP A 67 16.50 14.99 -30.43
CA ASP A 67 16.93 13.62 -30.10
C ASP A 67 16.87 13.35 -28.59
N ALA A 68 17.07 14.38 -27.77
CA ALA A 68 16.78 14.35 -26.35
C ALA A 68 15.30 14.54 -26.06
N VAL A 69 14.39 15.03 -26.91
CA VAL A 69 12.95 14.89 -26.55
C VAL A 69 12.52 13.44 -26.71
N GLU A 70 12.93 12.71 -27.75
CA GLU A 70 12.61 11.28 -27.83
C GLU A 70 13.41 10.44 -26.83
N THR A 71 14.71 10.71 -26.68
CA THR A 71 15.57 9.98 -25.74
C THR A 71 15.33 10.42 -24.30
N CYS A 72 15.04 11.69 -24.00
CA CYS A 72 14.67 12.15 -22.65
C CYS A 72 13.19 11.95 -22.37
N VAL A 73 12.24 11.86 -23.31
CA VAL A 73 10.91 11.33 -22.98
C VAL A 73 11.02 9.85 -22.68
N ARG A 74 11.79 9.07 -23.46
CA ARG A 74 12.06 7.66 -23.14
C ARG A 74 12.84 7.52 -21.83
N ASP A 75 13.87 8.33 -21.61
CA ASP A 75 14.76 8.25 -20.47
C ASP A 75 14.18 8.96 -19.25
N LEU A 76 13.31 9.96 -19.38
CA LEU A 76 12.48 10.51 -18.30
C LEU A 76 11.32 9.61 -18.01
N PHE A 77 10.69 8.97 -19.00
CA PHE A 77 9.68 7.94 -18.75
C PHE A 77 10.32 6.71 -18.14
N ALA A 78 11.56 6.36 -18.52
CA ALA A 78 12.34 5.30 -17.91
C ALA A 78 12.91 5.71 -16.55
N LEU A 79 13.40 6.93 -16.34
CA LEU A 79 13.85 7.47 -15.04
C LEU A 79 12.64 7.68 -14.13
N PHE A 80 11.50 8.06 -14.68
CA PHE A 80 10.21 8.08 -14.00
C PHE A 80 9.84 6.65 -13.63
N LEU A 81 9.77 5.68 -14.55
CA LEU A 81 9.49 4.26 -14.26
C LEU A 81 10.51 3.56 -13.35
N LEU A 82 11.79 3.91 -13.42
CA LEU A 82 12.91 3.18 -12.82
C LEU A 82 13.42 3.86 -11.55
N ILE A 83 13.26 5.18 -11.39
CA ILE A 83 13.71 5.96 -10.24
C ILE A 83 12.54 6.63 -9.51
N VAL A 84 11.64 7.34 -10.19
CA VAL A 84 10.55 8.12 -9.55
C VAL A 84 9.38 7.21 -9.12
N ILE A 85 8.99 6.23 -9.92
CA ILE A 85 7.88 5.31 -9.63
C ILE A 85 8.21 4.38 -8.44
N PRO A 86 9.41 3.80 -8.32
CA PRO A 86 9.71 2.99 -7.15
C PRO A 86 10.13 3.82 -5.90
N ARG A 87 10.78 4.99 -6.04
CA ARG A 87 11.20 5.78 -4.86
C ARG A 87 10.18 6.85 -4.44
N ASN A 88 9.64 7.63 -5.38
CA ASN A 88 8.66 8.67 -5.04
C ASN A 88 7.26 8.08 -4.88
N THR A 89 6.79 7.10 -5.68
CA THR A 89 5.40 6.64 -5.52
C THR A 89 5.13 6.04 -4.14
N ARG A 90 6.11 5.36 -3.51
CA ARG A 90 5.94 4.87 -2.13
C ARG A 90 5.85 6.01 -1.14
N ASP A 91 6.75 6.98 -1.23
CA ASP A 91 6.76 8.15 -0.36
C ASP A 91 5.48 8.99 -0.53
N LEU A 92 5.00 9.10 -1.76
CA LEU A 92 3.75 9.78 -2.12
C LEU A 92 2.52 9.01 -1.61
N ILE A 93 2.51 7.68 -1.72
CA ILE A 93 1.43 6.86 -1.15
C ILE A 93 1.42 7.01 0.37
N VAL A 94 2.58 6.98 1.06
CA VAL A 94 2.62 7.20 2.52
C VAL A 94 2.18 8.61 2.88
N LEU A 95 2.68 9.63 2.17
CA LEU A 95 2.31 11.02 2.38
C LEU A 95 0.81 11.23 2.19
N PHE A 96 0.22 10.65 1.16
CA PHE A 96 -1.24 10.66 0.94
C PHE A 96 -1.99 9.91 2.04
N THR A 97 -1.50 8.73 2.42
CA THR A 97 -2.18 7.83 3.34
C THR A 97 -2.18 8.37 4.76
N TYR A 98 -1.03 8.85 5.25
CA TYR A 98 -0.78 9.21 6.64
C TYR A 98 -0.28 10.65 6.84
N GLY A 99 -0.18 11.46 5.79
CA GLY A 99 0.13 12.90 5.89
C GLY A 99 1.59 13.23 6.19
N HIS A 100 2.50 12.26 6.16
CA HIS A 100 3.92 12.46 6.43
C HIS A 100 4.81 11.64 5.51
N ARG A 101 6.07 12.07 5.34
CA ARG A 101 7.06 11.28 4.59
C ARG A 101 7.52 10.08 5.40
N PRO A 102 7.64 8.89 4.78
CA PRO A 102 8.08 7.70 5.49
C PRO A 102 9.56 7.78 5.86
N ASP A 103 9.92 7.08 6.92
CA ASP A 103 11.31 6.81 7.23
C ASP A 103 11.88 5.69 6.32
N THR A 104 13.22 5.58 6.30
CA THR A 104 13.92 4.58 5.48
C THR A 104 13.56 3.13 5.87
N GLU A 105 13.26 2.87 7.14
CA GLU A 105 12.95 1.52 7.63
C GLU A 105 11.55 1.07 7.21
N TYR A 106 10.60 2.00 7.22
CA TYR A 106 9.24 1.84 6.76
C TYR A 106 9.21 1.58 5.26
N ILE A 107 10.00 2.32 4.47
CA ILE A 107 10.14 2.04 3.02
C ILE A 107 10.62 0.60 2.81
N LYS A 108 11.67 0.15 3.53
CA LYS A 108 12.15 -1.24 3.45
C LYS A 108 11.07 -2.25 3.84
N LEU A 109 10.30 -1.97 4.88
CA LEU A 109 9.19 -2.83 5.32
C LEU A 109 8.11 -2.93 4.24
N THR A 110 7.72 -1.81 3.61
CA THR A 110 6.77 -1.83 2.50
C THR A 110 7.28 -2.65 1.33
N GLU A 111 8.57 -2.58 1.00
CA GLU A 111 9.18 -3.37 -0.08
C GLU A 111 9.11 -4.87 0.22
N VAL A 112 9.41 -5.27 1.46
CA VAL A 112 9.28 -6.67 1.89
C VAL A 112 7.84 -7.15 1.74
N VAL A 113 6.87 -6.34 2.15
CA VAL A 113 5.44 -6.69 2.06
C VAL A 113 4.95 -6.73 0.61
N THR A 114 5.35 -5.79 -0.24
CA THR A 114 5.03 -5.81 -1.68
C THR A 114 5.60 -7.06 -2.34
N ARG A 115 6.84 -7.43 -2.00
CA ARG A 115 7.46 -8.68 -2.49
C ARG A 115 6.66 -9.90 -2.03
N GLN A 116 6.37 -10.01 -0.73
CA GLN A 116 5.60 -11.12 -0.17
C GLN A 116 4.20 -11.22 -0.79
N THR A 117 3.54 -10.08 -1.05
CA THR A 117 2.26 -10.01 -1.77
C THR A 117 2.40 -10.56 -3.19
N GLY A 118 3.49 -10.21 -3.89
CA GLY A 118 3.82 -10.76 -5.20
C GLY A 118 4.01 -12.28 -5.17
N GLU A 119 4.75 -12.80 -4.20
CA GLU A 119 4.98 -14.25 -4.02
C GLU A 119 3.70 -15.00 -3.63
N ALA A 120 2.82 -14.39 -2.84
CA ALA A 120 1.50 -14.92 -2.52
C ALA A 120 0.68 -15.14 -3.80
N LEU A 121 0.63 -14.12 -4.67
CA LEU A 121 -0.18 -14.12 -5.89
C LEU A 121 0.42 -14.96 -7.03
N GLN A 122 1.65 -15.47 -6.89
CA GLN A 122 2.28 -16.29 -7.93
C GLN A 122 1.52 -17.61 -8.14
N PRO A 123 0.99 -17.85 -9.36
CA PRO A 123 0.34 -19.12 -9.66
C PRO A 123 1.37 -20.26 -9.61
N GLY A 124 0.97 -21.42 -9.10
CA GLY A 124 1.85 -22.60 -9.03
C GLY A 124 2.82 -22.64 -7.84
N ARG A 125 3.05 -21.52 -7.14
CA ARG A 125 4.05 -21.46 -6.05
C ARG A 125 3.68 -22.26 -4.81
N TRP A 126 2.39 -22.29 -4.47
CA TRP A 126 1.91 -22.88 -3.23
C TRP A 126 1.02 -24.08 -3.51
N LEU A 127 1.54 -25.28 -3.27
CA LEU A 127 0.82 -26.55 -3.44
C LEU A 127 -0.49 -26.59 -2.64
N VAL A 128 -0.53 -25.93 -1.49
CA VAL A 128 -1.74 -25.79 -0.66
C VAL A 128 -2.92 -25.13 -1.40
N ASN A 129 -2.64 -24.30 -2.43
CA ASN A 129 -3.69 -23.70 -3.27
C ASN A 129 -4.34 -24.70 -4.23
N PHE A 130 -3.67 -25.83 -4.54
CA PHE A 130 -4.19 -26.89 -5.41
C PHE A 130 -4.69 -28.09 -4.62
N ILE A 131 -4.10 -28.36 -3.46
CA ILE A 131 -4.44 -29.48 -2.58
C ILE A 131 -4.78 -28.91 -1.20
N PRO A 132 -6.06 -28.59 -0.94
CA PRO A 132 -6.50 -27.98 0.32
C PRO A 132 -6.21 -28.85 1.55
N ALA A 133 -6.09 -30.16 1.38
CA ALA A 133 -5.73 -31.09 2.47
C ALA A 133 -4.37 -30.75 3.12
N LEU A 134 -3.46 -30.09 2.38
CA LEU A 134 -2.16 -29.67 2.90
C LEU A 134 -2.26 -28.59 3.99
N MET A 135 -3.41 -27.91 4.14
CA MET A 135 -3.63 -26.91 5.19
C MET A 135 -3.58 -27.51 6.61
N TRP A 136 -3.91 -28.79 6.76
CA TRP A 136 -4.02 -29.47 8.05
C TRP A 136 -2.73 -30.17 8.49
N ILE A 137 -1.67 -30.04 7.70
CA ILE A 137 -0.41 -30.70 7.97
C ILE A 137 0.32 -29.97 9.11
N PRO A 138 0.91 -30.70 10.07
CA PRO A 138 1.70 -30.08 11.14
C PRO A 138 2.90 -29.29 10.61
N ALA A 139 3.27 -28.20 11.28
CA ALA A 139 4.38 -27.31 10.89
C ALA A 139 5.75 -28.01 10.77
N TRP A 140 5.92 -29.18 11.39
CA TRP A 140 7.17 -29.97 11.33
C TRP A 140 7.28 -30.85 10.08
N PHE A 141 6.21 -31.02 9.30
CA PHE A 141 6.19 -31.92 8.16
C PHE A 141 7.00 -31.35 6.97
N PRO A 142 7.77 -32.19 6.25
CA PRO A 142 8.50 -31.76 5.06
C PRO A 142 7.52 -31.22 4.00
N GLY A 143 7.62 -29.93 3.68
CA GLY A 143 6.68 -29.23 2.78
C GLY A 143 5.71 -28.28 3.50
N ALA A 144 5.65 -28.26 4.83
CA ALA A 144 4.85 -27.31 5.61
C ALA A 144 5.48 -25.90 5.73
N GLY A 145 6.60 -25.63 5.05
CA GLY A 145 7.30 -24.34 5.09
C GLY A 145 6.45 -23.13 4.66
N PHE A 146 5.35 -23.37 3.93
CA PHE A 146 4.39 -22.33 3.59
C PHE A 146 3.72 -21.71 4.83
N GLN A 147 3.54 -22.46 5.92
CA GLN A 147 2.94 -21.96 7.17
C GLN A 147 3.83 -20.91 7.83
N ALA A 148 5.12 -21.20 7.95
CA ALA A 148 6.10 -20.28 8.50
C ALA A 148 6.23 -19.00 7.64
N TRP A 149 6.26 -19.16 6.31
CA TRP A 149 6.29 -18.03 5.39
C TRP A 149 5.00 -17.18 5.49
N ALA A 150 3.83 -17.81 5.55
CA ALA A 150 2.54 -17.12 5.66
C ALA A 150 2.44 -16.32 6.97
N LEU A 151 2.90 -16.91 8.08
CA LEU A 151 2.95 -16.24 9.38
C LEU A 151 3.90 -15.02 9.36
N GLN A 152 5.07 -15.16 8.72
CA GLN A 152 5.99 -14.04 8.59
C GLN A 152 5.41 -12.92 7.70
N ALA A 153 4.78 -13.27 6.58
CA ALA A 153 4.13 -12.31 5.70
C ALA A 153 2.98 -11.57 6.40
N LYS A 154 2.17 -12.28 7.21
CA LYS A 154 1.14 -11.70 8.08
C LYS A 154 1.73 -10.65 9.02
N ASN A 155 2.76 -11.04 9.77
CA ASN A 155 3.36 -10.16 10.78
C ASN A 155 3.96 -8.89 10.14
N ASN A 156 4.61 -9.03 8.99
CA ASN A 156 5.16 -7.89 8.26
C ASN A 156 4.04 -6.95 7.75
N PHE A 157 2.97 -7.51 7.19
CA PHE A 157 1.83 -6.72 6.71
C PHE A 157 1.10 -5.99 7.85
N LEU A 158 0.89 -6.66 8.98
CA LEU A 158 0.31 -6.06 10.18
C LEU A 158 1.21 -4.96 10.72
N LYS A 159 2.53 -5.18 10.79
CA LYS A 159 3.49 -4.16 11.22
C LYS A 159 3.46 -2.95 10.29
N MET A 160 3.44 -3.16 8.98
CA MET A 160 3.37 -2.10 7.98
C MET A 160 2.10 -1.26 8.11
N SER A 161 0.95 -1.89 8.37
CA SER A 161 -0.33 -1.19 8.42
C SER A 161 -0.59 -0.53 9.79
N ARG A 162 -0.29 -1.23 10.88
CA ARG A 162 -0.63 -0.81 12.25
C ARG A 162 0.28 0.28 12.78
N THR A 163 1.59 0.21 12.49
CA THR A 163 2.58 1.17 13.03
C THR A 163 2.24 2.62 12.67
N PRO A 164 2.06 2.99 11.39
CA PRO A 164 1.73 4.37 11.01
C PRO A 164 0.30 4.76 11.39
N PHE A 165 -0.65 3.81 11.44
CA PHE A 165 -2.02 4.07 11.87
C PHE A 165 -2.08 4.47 13.35
N CYS A 166 -1.40 3.72 14.23
CA CYS A 166 -1.32 4.06 15.65
C CYS A 166 -0.59 5.40 15.88
N ALA A 167 0.54 5.62 15.21
CA ALA A 167 1.27 6.88 15.31
C ALA A 167 0.43 8.09 14.87
N LEU A 168 -0.37 7.95 13.81
CA LEU A 168 -1.29 9.01 13.38
C LEU A 168 -2.40 9.23 14.41
N LYS A 169 -3.00 8.17 14.97
CA LYS A 169 -4.01 8.31 16.04
C LYS A 169 -3.47 9.06 17.26
N GLU A 170 -2.24 8.78 17.67
CA GLU A 170 -1.60 9.48 18.78
C GLU A 170 -1.47 10.99 18.47
N LYS A 171 -0.98 11.35 17.27
CA LYS A 171 -0.91 12.75 16.83
C LYS A 171 -2.26 13.45 16.75
N LEU A 172 -3.30 12.73 16.32
CA LEU A 172 -4.66 13.27 16.29
C LEU A 172 -5.18 13.57 17.70
N ASN A 173 -4.89 12.70 18.68
CA ASN A 173 -5.24 12.94 20.08
C ASN A 173 -4.48 14.14 20.67
N GLU A 174 -3.28 14.42 20.17
CA GLU A 174 -2.47 15.60 20.54
C GLU A 174 -2.91 16.88 19.81
N GLY A 175 -3.85 16.80 18.87
CA GLY A 175 -4.33 17.93 18.08
C GLY A 175 -3.44 18.30 16.88
N GLU A 176 -2.41 17.51 16.60
CA GLU A 176 -1.46 17.69 15.49
C GLU A 176 -1.86 16.87 14.26
N GLY A 177 -3.09 17.06 13.77
CA GLY A 177 -3.60 16.40 12.57
C GLY A 177 -3.14 17.05 11.25
N GLY A 178 -2.68 16.25 10.30
CA GLY A 178 -2.33 16.67 8.94
C GLY A 178 -3.28 16.09 7.88
N LEU A 179 -3.50 16.81 6.77
CA LEU A 179 -4.38 16.37 5.67
C LEU A 179 -3.95 14.99 5.12
N SER A 180 -4.64 13.92 5.53
CA SER A 180 -4.34 12.55 5.13
C SER A 180 -5.61 11.73 4.94
N PHE A 181 -5.52 10.70 4.09
CA PHE A 181 -6.63 9.79 3.84
C PHE A 181 -7.12 9.10 5.12
N VAL A 182 -6.21 8.65 5.99
CA VAL A 182 -6.59 7.97 7.24
C VAL A 182 -7.27 8.94 8.19
N GLN A 183 -6.75 10.15 8.38
CA GLN A 183 -7.40 11.15 9.22
C GLN A 183 -8.82 11.45 8.72
N ARG A 184 -8.98 11.78 7.44
CA ARG A 184 -10.30 12.07 6.86
C ARG A 184 -11.27 10.89 7.00
N SER A 185 -10.77 9.66 6.86
CA SER A 185 -11.59 8.47 7.04
C SER A 185 -12.02 8.26 8.48
N LEU A 186 -11.17 8.62 9.45
CA LEU A 186 -11.51 8.60 10.88
C LEU A 186 -12.50 9.71 11.24
N ASP A 187 -12.33 10.92 10.68
CA ASP A 187 -13.25 12.05 10.88
C ASP A 187 -14.67 11.78 10.33
N ASP A 188 -14.76 10.96 9.28
CA ASP A 188 -16.03 10.52 8.68
C ASP A 188 -16.78 9.46 9.52
N LEU A 189 -16.13 8.86 10.54
CA LEU A 189 -16.78 7.88 11.40
C LEU A 189 -17.73 8.57 12.40
N PRO A 190 -18.83 7.89 12.80
CA PRO A 190 -19.68 8.39 13.88
C PRO A 190 -18.89 8.51 15.20
N ALA A 191 -19.33 9.40 16.09
CA ALA A 191 -18.69 9.62 17.40
C ALA A 191 -18.64 8.33 18.26
N GLU A 192 -19.62 7.43 18.09
CA GLU A 192 -19.67 6.10 18.70
C GLU A 192 -19.30 5.02 17.68
N HIS A 193 -18.10 5.06 17.12
CA HIS A 193 -17.58 3.98 16.27
C HIS A 193 -16.93 2.87 17.11
N ASN A 194 -16.89 1.66 16.55
CA ASN A 194 -16.24 0.52 17.19
C ASN A 194 -14.82 0.33 16.66
N THR A 195 -14.05 -0.56 17.30
CA THR A 195 -12.69 -0.91 16.86
C THR A 195 -12.65 -1.59 15.49
N GLU A 196 -13.76 -2.20 15.05
CA GLU A 196 -13.83 -2.87 13.74
C GLU A 196 -13.87 -1.85 12.59
N ASP A 197 -14.55 -0.72 12.76
CA ASP A 197 -14.59 0.34 11.76
C ASP A 197 -13.21 0.99 11.58
N GLU A 198 -12.44 1.15 12.67
CA GLU A 198 -11.03 1.56 12.60
C GLU A 198 -10.14 0.53 11.90
N ASP A 199 -10.32 -0.76 12.22
CA ASP A 199 -9.59 -1.84 11.56
C ASP A 199 -9.82 -1.81 10.04
N ILE A 200 -11.05 -1.55 9.60
CA ILE A 200 -11.38 -1.43 8.17
C ILE A 200 -10.59 -0.29 7.53
N ILE A 201 -10.47 0.87 8.19
CA ILE A 201 -9.69 2.00 7.67
C ILE A 201 -8.20 1.64 7.61
N MET A 202 -7.66 1.05 8.68
CA MET A 202 -6.26 0.61 8.73
C MET A 202 -5.94 -0.37 7.60
N PHE A 203 -6.81 -1.36 7.37
CA PHE A 203 -6.61 -2.35 6.31
C PHE A 203 -6.84 -1.78 4.91
N ALA A 204 -7.77 -0.84 4.74
CA ALA A 204 -7.94 -0.11 3.49
C ALA A 204 -6.69 0.71 3.15
N ALA A 205 -6.12 1.41 4.13
CA ALA A 205 -4.85 2.12 4.01
C ALA A 205 -3.69 1.18 3.64
N GLY A 206 -3.56 0.06 4.35
CA GLY A 206 -2.57 -0.99 4.03
C GLY A 206 -2.70 -1.55 2.60
N SER A 207 -3.91 -1.53 2.04
CA SER A 207 -4.18 -2.02 0.69
C SER A 207 -3.59 -1.11 -0.40
N LEU A 208 -3.43 0.19 -0.15
CA LEU A 208 -2.80 1.13 -1.08
C LEU A 208 -1.35 0.76 -1.42
N PHE A 209 -0.66 0.07 -0.50
CA PHE A 209 0.72 -0.41 -0.68
C PHE A 209 0.82 -1.78 -1.39
N SER A 210 -0.31 -2.42 -1.65
CA SER A 210 -0.38 -3.76 -2.26
C SER A 210 -0.66 -3.75 -3.76
N GLY A 211 -1.01 -2.59 -4.33
CA GLY A 211 -1.17 -2.39 -5.78
C GLY A 211 0.19 -2.43 -6.48
N LYS A 212 0.27 -3.20 -7.58
CA LYS A 212 1.39 -3.14 -8.52
C LYS A 212 1.19 -2.01 -9.53
#